data_AF-A0A3A5JXP6-F1
#
_entry.id   AF-A0A3A5JXP6-F1
#
_cell.length_a   1.000
_cell.length_b   1.000
_cell.length_c   1.000
_cell.angle_alpha   90.00
_cell.angle_beta   90.00
_cell.angle_gamma   90.00
#
_symmetry.space_group_name_H-M   'P 1'
#
loop_
_entity.id
_entity.type
_entity.pdbx_description
1 polymer ?
#
loop_
_entity_poly.entity_id
_entity_poly.type
_entity_poly.pdbx_seq_one_letter_code
_entity_poly.pdbx_strand_id
1 'polypeptide(L)'
;MCQLRVGRVRHFSLANVNNEEFKIKNVKLMIEDANSLEMRGLLRRSMTVWQSIAIDTTADDEERNLAWQKIVQITSLQSQKIRQESECIKRASNKMNNVDTDRQQVITYLKKGLSPKEIKTLTYRSDAFIYGCKKYL
;
A
#
# COMPACT_ATOMS: atom_id res chain seq x y z
N MET A 1 -5.61 -61.75 -53.42
CA MET A 1 -5.95 -61.44 -52.01
C MET A 1 -4.90 -60.49 -51.48
N CYS A 2 -5.21 -59.20 -51.36
CA CYS A 2 -4.26 -58.20 -50.84
C CYS A 2 -5.00 -57.31 -49.83
N GLN A 3 -4.63 -57.39 -48.55
CA GLN A 3 -4.82 -56.28 -47.61
C GLN A 3 -3.67 -56.29 -46.59
N LEU A 4 -2.74 -55.36 -46.76
CA LEU A 4 -1.76 -54.95 -45.76
C LEU A 4 -2.46 -54.00 -44.78
N ARG A 5 -2.46 -54.31 -43.49
CA ARG A 5 -2.84 -53.37 -42.41
C ARG A 5 -1.59 -52.58 -42.01
N VAL A 6 -1.60 -51.27 -42.25
CA VAL A 6 -0.59 -50.34 -41.71
C VAL A 6 -1.27 -49.38 -40.74
N GLY A 7 -0.75 -49.40 -39.51
CA GLY A 7 -0.59 -48.28 -38.58
C GLY A 7 -1.75 -47.30 -38.34
N ARG A 8 -2.31 -47.32 -37.13
CA ARG A 8 -3.00 -46.16 -36.55
C ARG A 8 -2.08 -45.54 -35.50
N VAL A 9 -1.15 -44.68 -35.92
CA VAL A 9 -0.35 -43.85 -35.02
C VAL A 9 -1.29 -42.79 -34.43
N ARG A 10 -1.45 -42.79 -33.11
CA ARG A 10 -2.16 -41.73 -32.39
C ARG A 10 -1.34 -40.45 -32.53
N HIS A 11 -1.80 -39.52 -33.34
CA HIS A 11 -1.30 -38.14 -33.33
C HIS A 11 -1.66 -37.50 -31.98
N PHE A 12 -0.72 -37.53 -31.05
CA PHE A 12 -0.76 -36.69 -29.85
C PHE A 12 -0.40 -35.27 -30.28
N SER A 13 -1.33 -34.33 -30.10
CA SER A 13 -1.20 -32.95 -30.56
C SER A 13 -0.14 -32.20 -29.75
N LEU A 14 1.03 -31.96 -30.35
CA LEU A 14 2.13 -31.17 -29.77
C LEU A 14 1.80 -29.66 -29.62
N ALA A 15 0.66 -29.20 -30.14
CA ALA A 15 0.27 -27.79 -30.10
C ALA A 15 -0.23 -27.33 -28.72
N ASN A 16 -0.74 -28.24 -27.87
CA ASN A 16 -1.26 -27.88 -26.55
C ASN A 16 -0.15 -27.58 -25.53
N VAL A 17 0.96 -28.33 -25.58
CA VAL A 17 2.05 -28.21 -24.61
C VAL A 17 2.75 -26.85 -24.71
N ASN A 18 2.98 -26.37 -25.94
CA ASN A 18 3.64 -25.09 -26.17
C ASN A 18 2.79 -23.89 -25.70
N ASN A 19 1.46 -24.04 -25.71
CA ASN A 19 0.54 -22.97 -25.36
C ASN A 19 0.36 -22.85 -23.83
N GLU A 20 0.36 -23.97 -23.10
CA GLU A 20 0.37 -23.97 -21.64
C GLU A 20 1.71 -23.48 -21.06
N GLU A 21 2.83 -23.89 -21.65
CA GLU A 21 4.16 -23.46 -21.18
C GLU A 21 4.39 -21.96 -21.37
N PHE A 22 3.86 -21.38 -22.44
CA PHE A 22 3.91 -19.92 -22.67
C PHE A 22 3.05 -19.14 -21.65
N LYS A 23 1.91 -19.70 -21.26
CA LYS A 23 1.01 -19.09 -20.27
C LYS A 23 1.61 -19.09 -18.87
N ILE A 24 2.19 -20.21 -18.44
CA ILE A 24 2.88 -20.33 -17.14
C ILE A 24 4.07 -19.35 -17.06
N LYS A 25 4.81 -19.18 -18.16
CA LYS A 25 5.88 -18.17 -18.24
C LYS A 25 5.35 -16.74 -18.07
N ASN A 26 4.13 -16.47 -18.51
CA ASN A 26 3.52 -15.13 -18.43
C ASN A 26 3.15 -14.77 -16.98
N VAL A 27 2.42 -15.65 -16.27
CA VAL A 27 2.00 -15.40 -14.88
C VAL A 27 3.20 -15.19 -13.96
N LYS A 28 4.24 -16.01 -14.12
CA LYS A 28 5.48 -15.86 -13.34
C LYS A 28 6.15 -14.50 -13.55
N LEU A 29 6.22 -14.01 -14.79
CA LEU A 29 6.76 -12.67 -15.10
C LEU A 29 5.91 -11.56 -14.47
N MET A 30 4.58 -11.73 -14.45
CA MET A 30 3.68 -10.78 -13.78
C MET A 30 3.91 -10.74 -12.27
N ILE A 31 4.15 -11.90 -11.63
CA ILE A 31 4.48 -11.98 -10.21
C ILE A 31 5.80 -11.25 -9.92
N GLU A 32 6.82 -11.45 -10.75
CA GLU A 32 8.12 -10.77 -10.60
C GLU A 32 7.97 -9.24 -10.75
N ASP A 33 7.21 -8.77 -11.75
CA ASP A 33 6.93 -7.33 -11.93
C ASP A 33 6.13 -6.75 -10.75
N ALA A 34 5.10 -7.45 -10.29
CA ALA A 34 4.29 -7.04 -9.15
C ALA A 34 5.15 -6.85 -7.90
N ASN A 35 6.06 -7.79 -7.62
CA ASN A 35 7.00 -7.71 -6.50
C ASN A 35 8.03 -6.57 -6.67
N SER A 36 8.55 -6.37 -7.88
CA SER A 36 9.45 -5.23 -8.17
C SER A 36 8.78 -3.89 -7.90
N LEU A 37 7.51 -3.76 -8.32
CA LEU A 37 6.70 -2.58 -8.04
C LEU A 37 6.45 -2.38 -6.54
N GLU A 38 6.23 -3.46 -5.76
CA GLU A 38 6.14 -3.38 -4.29
C GLU A 38 7.43 -2.85 -3.67
N MET A 39 8.58 -3.42 -4.04
CA MET A 39 9.89 -3.01 -3.52
C MET A 39 10.21 -1.53 -3.81
N ARG A 40 9.71 -1.02 -4.94
CA ARG A 40 9.86 0.40 -5.34
C ARG A 40 8.82 1.32 -4.68
N GLY A 41 7.93 0.80 -3.84
CA GLY A 41 6.86 1.56 -3.20
C GLY A 41 5.71 1.95 -4.15
N LEU A 42 5.65 1.37 -5.35
CA LEU A 42 4.63 1.65 -6.36
C LEU A 42 3.37 0.77 -6.15
N LEU A 43 2.83 0.80 -4.93
CA LEU A 43 1.80 -0.12 -4.46
C LEU A 43 0.53 -0.12 -5.34
N ARG A 44 0.12 1.04 -5.88
CA ARG A 44 -1.05 1.11 -6.76
C ARG A 44 -0.85 0.35 -8.07
N ARG A 45 0.35 0.47 -8.65
CA ARG A 45 0.69 -0.24 -9.91
C ARG A 45 0.84 -1.73 -9.65
N SER A 46 1.54 -2.09 -8.57
CA SER A 46 1.64 -3.49 -8.13
C SER A 46 0.26 -4.13 -7.94
N MET A 47 -0.66 -3.43 -7.29
CA MET A 47 -2.04 -3.92 -7.10
C MET A 47 -2.76 -4.21 -8.41
N THR A 48 -2.58 -3.41 -9.46
CA THR A 48 -3.16 -3.67 -10.78
C THR A 48 -2.61 -4.95 -11.40
N VAL A 49 -1.32 -5.22 -11.22
CA VAL A 49 -0.71 -6.46 -11.70
C VAL A 49 -1.26 -7.66 -10.93
N TRP A 50 -1.35 -7.58 -9.60
CA TRP A 50 -1.99 -8.62 -8.78
C TRP A 50 -3.44 -8.86 -9.15
N GLN A 51 -4.22 -7.81 -9.41
CA GLN A 51 -5.61 -7.95 -9.89
C GLN A 51 -5.68 -8.69 -11.22
N SER A 52 -4.71 -8.45 -12.11
CA SER A 52 -4.64 -9.14 -13.40
C SER A 52 -4.33 -10.63 -13.22
N ILE A 53 -3.41 -10.98 -12.32
CA ILE A 53 -3.11 -12.39 -11.95
C ILE A 53 -4.34 -13.06 -11.31
N ALA A 54 -5.05 -12.37 -10.42
CA ALA A 54 -6.18 -12.93 -9.69
C ALA A 54 -7.36 -13.34 -10.60
N ILE A 55 -7.53 -12.68 -11.74
CA ILE A 55 -8.58 -12.97 -12.72
C ILE A 55 -8.09 -13.81 -13.91
N ASP A 56 -6.78 -14.09 -13.97
CA ASP A 56 -6.20 -14.87 -15.04
C ASP A 56 -6.63 -16.35 -14.91
N THR A 57 -7.23 -16.88 -15.97
CA THR A 57 -7.67 -18.28 -16.03
C THR A 57 -6.51 -19.24 -16.27
N THR A 58 -5.34 -18.70 -16.61
CA THR A 58 -4.11 -19.46 -16.85
C THR A 58 -3.20 -19.56 -15.62
N ALA A 59 -3.44 -18.72 -14.61
CA ALA A 59 -2.83 -18.86 -13.30
C ALA A 59 -3.39 -20.09 -12.58
N ASP A 60 -2.58 -20.73 -11.75
CA ASP A 60 -3.08 -21.78 -10.86
C ASP A 60 -3.83 -21.19 -9.64
N ASP A 61 -4.45 -22.07 -8.85
CA ASP A 61 -5.19 -21.64 -7.66
C ASP A 61 -4.29 -21.02 -6.59
N GLU A 62 -3.03 -21.45 -6.48
CA GLU A 62 -2.08 -20.92 -5.50
C GLU A 62 -1.67 -19.50 -5.86
N GLU A 63 -1.36 -19.25 -7.14
CA GLU A 63 -1.02 -17.95 -7.70
C GLU A 63 -2.18 -16.96 -7.58
N ARG A 64 -3.42 -17.40 -7.89
CA ARG A 64 -4.61 -16.57 -7.68
C ARG A 64 -4.84 -16.26 -6.21
N ASN A 65 -4.67 -17.24 -5.31
CA ASN A 65 -4.82 -17.02 -3.87
C ASN A 65 -3.76 -16.05 -3.34
N LEU A 66 -2.51 -16.18 -3.78
CA LEU A 66 -1.44 -15.24 -3.45
C LEU A 66 -1.80 -13.83 -3.92
N ALA A 67 -2.29 -13.68 -5.15
CA ALA A 67 -2.70 -12.40 -5.70
C ALA A 67 -3.81 -11.74 -4.86
N TRP A 68 -4.82 -12.50 -4.43
CA TRP A 68 -5.86 -12.00 -3.52
C TRP A 68 -5.32 -11.54 -2.17
N GLN A 69 -4.43 -12.32 -1.56
CA GLN A 69 -3.78 -11.94 -0.30
C GLN A 69 -3.00 -10.63 -0.44
N LYS A 70 -2.24 -10.49 -1.53
CA LYS A 70 -1.48 -9.27 -1.85
C LYS A 70 -2.38 -8.06 -2.06
N ILE A 71 -3.50 -8.21 -2.77
CA ILE A 71 -4.50 -7.15 -2.96
C ILE A 71 -5.04 -6.67 -1.60
N VAL A 72 -5.40 -7.59 -0.70
CA VAL A 72 -5.88 -7.24 0.64
C VAL A 72 -4.81 -6.51 1.45
N GLN A 73 -3.57 -6.99 1.42
CA GLN A 73 -2.45 -6.36 2.12
C GLN A 73 -2.22 -4.93 1.63
N ILE A 74 -2.15 -4.72 0.30
CA ILE A 74 -1.94 -3.39 -0.29
C ILE A 74 -3.09 -2.45 0.06
N THR A 75 -4.34 -2.94 0.00
CA THR A 75 -5.53 -2.13 0.36
C THR A 75 -5.50 -1.67 1.82
N SER A 76 -5.07 -2.55 2.73
CA SER A 76 -4.90 -2.24 4.15
C SER A 76 -3.86 -1.13 4.35
N LEU A 77 -2.69 -1.24 3.70
CA LEU A 77 -1.63 -0.23 3.76
C LEU A 77 -2.09 1.12 3.22
N GLN A 78 -2.82 1.13 2.09
CA GLN A 78 -3.38 2.36 1.52
C GLN A 78 -4.40 3.00 2.46
N SER A 79 -5.27 2.21 3.09
CA SER A 79 -6.27 2.69 4.04
C SER A 79 -5.61 3.30 5.29
N GLN A 80 -4.55 2.67 5.81
CA GLN A 80 -3.76 3.21 6.92
C GLN A 80 -3.12 4.55 6.57
N LYS A 81 -2.55 4.68 5.37
CA LYS A 81 -1.96 5.93 4.89
C LYS A 81 -2.99 7.06 4.80
N ILE A 82 -4.16 6.78 4.20
CA ILE A 82 -5.25 7.76 4.11
C ILE A 82 -5.68 8.23 5.50
N ARG A 83 -5.80 7.30 6.46
CA ARG A 83 -6.14 7.65 7.85
C ARG A 83 -5.09 8.58 8.47
N GLN A 84 -3.80 8.26 8.34
CA GLN A 84 -2.72 9.10 8.86
C GLN A 84 -2.69 10.49 8.22
N GLU A 85 -2.88 10.58 6.91
CA GLU A 85 -2.97 11.86 6.18
C GLU A 85 -4.16 12.69 6.68
N SER A 86 -5.32 12.06 6.86
CA SER A 86 -6.53 12.73 7.38
C SER A 86 -6.32 13.26 8.81
N GLU A 87 -5.61 12.52 9.66
CA GLU A 87 -5.27 12.97 11.01
C GLU A 87 -4.28 14.14 10.98
N CYS A 88 -3.30 14.13 10.06
CA CYS A 88 -2.38 15.24 9.87
C CYS A 88 -3.11 16.52 9.44
N ILE A 89 -4.02 16.41 8.47
CA ILE A 89 -4.84 17.54 7.99
C ILE A 89 -5.72 18.10 9.11
N LYS A 90 -6.38 17.23 9.89
CA LYS A 90 -7.18 17.65 11.06
C LYS A 90 -6.33 18.39 12.09
N ARG A 91 -5.13 17.89 12.39
CA ARG A 91 -4.18 18.56 13.30
C ARG A 91 -3.73 19.91 12.76
N ALA A 92 -3.49 20.04 11.45
CA ALA A 92 -3.10 21.30 10.83
C ALA A 92 -4.25 22.34 10.87
N SER A 93 -5.48 21.92 10.54
CA SER A 93 -6.66 22.79 10.57
C SER A 93 -6.96 23.29 12.00
N ASN A 94 -6.95 22.39 13.00
CA ASN A 94 -7.20 22.76 14.39
C ASN A 94 -6.17 23.77 14.94
N LYS A 95 -4.91 23.74 14.47
CA LYS A 95 -3.90 24.74 14.84
C LYS A 95 -4.24 26.15 14.35
N MET A 96 -4.95 26.33 13.25
CA MET A 96 -5.23 27.68 12.73
C MET A 96 -6.43 28.32 13.43
N ASN A 97 -7.40 27.53 13.87
CA ASN A 97 -8.67 28.06 14.39
C ASN A 97 -8.64 28.44 15.88
N ASN A 98 -7.73 27.85 16.68
CA ASN A 98 -7.74 27.98 18.14
C ASN A 98 -6.52 28.72 18.70
N VAL A 99 -6.03 29.76 17.99
CA VAL A 99 -4.81 30.47 18.39
C VAL A 99 -4.89 31.08 19.79
N ASP A 100 -6.03 31.67 20.15
CA ASP A 100 -6.20 32.31 21.46
C ASP A 100 -6.36 31.31 22.60
N THR A 101 -7.11 30.22 22.37
CA THR A 101 -7.22 29.11 23.32
C THR A 101 -5.86 28.46 23.56
N ASP A 102 -5.10 28.21 22.50
CA ASP A 102 -3.78 27.61 22.60
C ASP A 102 -2.78 28.55 23.30
N ARG A 103 -2.89 29.86 23.08
CA ARG A 103 -2.11 30.87 23.81
C ARG A 103 -2.40 30.81 25.31
N GLN A 104 -3.67 30.76 25.72
CA GLN A 104 -4.05 30.66 27.12
C GLN A 104 -3.54 29.36 27.76
N GLN A 105 -3.63 28.24 27.04
CA GLN A 105 -3.10 26.95 27.51
C GLN A 105 -1.57 27.00 27.66
N VAL A 106 -0.84 27.52 26.66
CA VAL A 106 0.61 27.66 26.72
C VAL A 106 1.03 28.53 27.90
N ILE A 107 0.39 29.69 28.11
CA ILE A 107 0.65 30.55 29.28
C ILE A 107 0.41 29.79 30.58
N THR A 108 -0.68 29.02 30.66
CA THR A 108 -0.99 28.21 31.84
C THR A 108 0.08 27.15 32.11
N TYR A 109 0.58 26.46 31.09
CA TYR A 109 1.64 25.47 31.24
C TYR A 109 2.98 26.10 31.63
N LEU A 110 3.30 27.26 31.06
CA LEU A 110 4.48 28.02 31.43
C LEU A 110 4.42 28.47 32.90
N LYS A 111 3.25 28.95 33.39
CA LYS A 111 3.05 29.29 34.81
C LYS A 111 3.18 28.09 35.74
N LYS A 112 2.87 26.88 35.25
CA LYS A 112 3.05 25.61 35.97
C LYS A 112 4.50 25.10 35.94
N GLY A 113 5.42 25.80 35.29
CA GLY A 113 6.84 25.44 35.24
C GLY A 113 7.20 24.37 34.20
N LEU A 114 6.30 24.03 33.27
CA LEU A 114 6.62 23.07 32.21
C LEU A 114 7.68 23.63 31.25
N SER A 115 8.55 22.75 30.77
CA SER A 115 9.54 23.11 29.77
C SER A 115 8.91 23.35 28.40
N PRO A 116 9.48 24.21 27.54
CA PRO A 116 8.99 24.41 26.17
C PRO A 116 8.86 23.12 25.36
N LYS A 117 9.72 22.12 25.60
CA LYS A 117 9.67 20.81 24.93
C LYS A 117 8.42 20.02 25.32
N GLU A 118 8.06 20.00 26.59
CA GLU A 118 6.84 19.34 27.08
C GLU A 118 5.58 20.05 26.58
N ILE A 119 5.60 21.39 26.57
CA ILE A 119 4.49 22.19 26.06
C ILE A 119 4.29 21.95 24.56
N LYS A 120 5.37 21.83 23.79
CA LYS A 120 5.33 21.49 22.37
C LYS A 120 4.70 20.12 22.12
N THR A 121 4.98 19.12 22.95
CA THR A 121 4.34 17.80 22.81
C THR A 121 2.85 17.80 23.18
N LEU A 122 2.43 18.65 24.14
CA LEU A 122 1.04 18.74 24.58
C LEU A 122 0.16 19.57 23.63
N THR A 123 0.69 20.72 23.18
CA THR A 123 -0.06 21.70 22.38
C THR A 123 0.22 21.59 20.88
N TYR A 124 1.26 20.85 20.49
CA TYR A 124 1.74 20.73 19.10
C TYR A 124 2.08 22.08 18.45
N ARG A 125 2.32 23.13 19.25
CA ARG A 125 2.71 24.46 18.77
C ARG A 125 4.22 24.56 18.55
N SER A 126 4.62 25.44 17.65
CA SER A 126 6.02 25.67 17.36
C SER A 126 6.74 26.30 18.55
N ASP A 127 8.05 26.10 18.65
CA ASP A 127 8.87 26.71 19.70
C ASP A 127 8.74 28.24 19.65
N ALA A 128 8.74 28.84 18.46
CA ALA A 128 8.55 30.28 18.26
C ALA A 128 7.22 30.79 18.85
N PHE A 129 6.13 30.03 18.70
CA PHE A 129 4.84 30.38 19.30
C PHE A 129 4.92 30.34 20.83
N ILE A 130 5.50 29.28 21.39
CA ILE A 130 5.65 29.09 22.84
C ILE A 130 6.51 30.20 23.45
N TYR A 131 7.66 30.51 22.85
CA TYR A 131 8.52 31.61 23.29
C TYR A 131 7.82 32.96 23.11
N GLY A 132 7.04 33.13 22.04
CA GLY A 132 6.20 34.31 21.83
C GLY A 132 5.12 34.50 22.91
N CYS A 133 4.68 33.43 23.58
CA CYS A 133 3.75 33.49 24.70
C CYS A 133 4.41 33.89 26.04
N LYS A 134 5.73 33.74 26.19
CA LYS A 134 6.43 34.13 27.42
C LYS A 134 6.33 35.63 27.73
N LYS A 135 6.07 36.47 26.73
CA LYS A 135 5.86 37.91 26.93
C LYS A 135 4.56 38.27 27.68
N TYR A 136 3.70 37.28 27.92
CA TYR A 136 2.42 37.42 28.64
C TYR A 136 2.42 36.69 30.00
N LEU A 137 3.58 36.22 30.46
CA LEU A 137 3.78 35.75 31.82
C LEU A 137 4.04 36.94 32.74
#